data_AF-A0A4V2ALZ3-F1
#
_entry.id   AF-A0A4V2ALZ3-F1
#
_cell.length_a   1.000
_cell.length_b   1.000
_cell.length_c   1.000
_cell.angle_alpha   90.00
_cell.angle_beta   90.00
_cell.angle_gamma   90.00
#
_symmetry.space_group_name_H-M   'P 1'
#
loop_
_entity.id
_entity.type
_entity.pdbx_description
1 polymer ?
#
loop_
_entity_poly.entity_id
_entity_poly.type
_entity_poly.pdbx_seq_one_letter_code
_entity_poly.pdbx_strand_id
1 'polypeptide(L)' 'MADNTYDAIVVGSGISGGWAAKELTEKGLKVLMLERGEDIPHGPGYVKANRELWEMPHRG' A
#
# COMPACT_ATOMS: atom_id res chain seq x y z
N MET A 1 -22.29 16.88 2.91
CA MET A 1 -21.04 16.31 3.46
C MET A 1 -21.03 14.84 3.06
N ALA A 2 -19.92 14.31 2.55
CA ALA A 2 -19.82 12.88 2.29
C ALA A 2 -19.74 12.15 3.64
N ASP A 3 -20.56 11.12 3.83
CA ASP A 3 -20.57 10.33 5.06
C ASP A 3 -19.45 9.28 4.98
N ASN A 4 -18.28 9.63 5.52
CA ASN A 4 -17.06 8.83 5.45
C ASN A 4 -16.99 7.81 6.59
N THR A 5 -18.00 6.95 6.67
CA THR A 5 -18.08 5.89 7.67
C THR A 5 -17.49 4.60 7.12
N TYR A 6 -16.59 3.98 7.89
CA TYR A 6 -15.90 2.72 7.60
C TYR A 6 -15.91 1.87 8.86
N ASP A 7 -15.91 0.54 8.71
CA ASP A 7 -15.86 -0.39 9.85
C ASP A 7 -14.44 -0.51 10.40
N ALA A 8 -13.43 -0.32 9.55
CA ALA A 8 -12.03 -0.30 9.92
C ALA A 8 -11.22 0.65 9.02
N ILE A 9 -10.15 1.22 9.60
CA ILE A 9 -9.16 2.01 8.87
C ILE A 9 -7.79 1.36 9.07
N VAL A 10 -7.11 1.04 7.97
CA VAL A 10 -5.74 0.52 7.95
C VAL A 10 -4.80 1.63 7.51
N VAL A 11 -3.82 1.97 8.36
CA VAL A 11 -2.81 2.98 8.05
C VAL A 11 -1.50 2.28 7.68
N GLY A 12 -1.12 2.39 6.41
CA GLY A 12 0.02 1.78 5.77
C GLY A 12 -0.40 0.61 4.86
N SER A 13 -0.01 0.64 3.58
CA SER A 13 -0.25 -0.43 2.60
C SER A 13 0.94 -1.39 2.47
N GLY A 14 1.87 -1.36 3.42
CA GLY A 14 2.96 -2.32 3.50
C GLY A 14 2.47 -3.76 3.71
N ILE A 15 3.41 -4.71 3.82
CA ILE A 15 3.09 -6.16 3.82
C ILE A 15 2.00 -6.56 4.83
N SER A 16 2.09 -6.07 6.06
CA SER A 16 1.12 -6.40 7.11
C SER A 16 -0.21 -5.65 6.96
N GLY A 17 -0.17 -4.38 6.52
CA GLY A 17 -1.36 -3.57 6.33
C GLY A 17 -2.22 -4.10 5.18
N GLY A 18 -1.60 -4.47 4.06
CA GLY A 18 -2.29 -5.13 2.95
C GLY A 18 -2.94 -6.46 3.37
N TRP A 19 -2.24 -7.28 4.15
CA TRP A 19 -2.79 -8.54 4.66
C TRP A 19 -3.98 -8.31 5.61
N ALA A 20 -3.86 -7.37 6.55
CA ALA A 20 -4.94 -7.01 7.44
C ALA A 20 -6.17 -6.47 6.67
N ALA A 21 -5.95 -5.59 5.70
CA ALA A 21 -7.01 -5.06 4.85
C ALA A 21 -7.73 -6.17 4.08
N LYS A 22 -6.97 -7.11 3.48
CA LYS A 22 -7.52 -8.28 2.79
C LYS A 22 -8.41 -9.14 3.71
N GLU A 23 -7.89 -9.53 4.87
CA GLU A 23 -8.63 -10.39 5.81
C GLU A 23 -9.93 -9.72 6.33
N LEU A 24 -9.91 -8.39 6.50
CA LEU A 24 -11.08 -7.63 6.93
C LEU A 24 -12.11 -7.49 5.80
N THR A 25 -11.68 -7.21 4.57
CA THR A 25 -12.59 -7.08 3.44
C THR A 25 -13.21 -8.41 3.03
N GLU A 26 -12.47 -9.53 3.11
CA GLU A 26 -13.02 -10.89 2.90
C GLU A 26 -14.09 -11.27 3.93
N LYS A 27 -14.08 -10.64 5.11
CA LYS A 27 -15.14 -10.77 6.13
C LYS A 27 -16.33 -9.83 5.90
N GLY A 28 -16.34 -9.07 4.81
CA GLY A 28 -17.43 -8.18 4.42
C GLY A 28 -17.38 -6.78 5.05
N LEU A 29 -16.29 -6.42 5.71
CA LEU A 29 -16.13 -5.09 6.32
C LEU A 29 -15.79 -4.04 5.25
N LYS A 30 -16.35 -2.84 5.39
CA LYS A 30 -15.97 -1.67 4.60
C LYS A 30 -14.69 -1.06 5.19
N VAL A 31 -13.56 -1.30 4.53
CA VAL A 31 -12.24 -0.88 5.01
C VAL A 31 -11.70 0.31 4.20
N LEU A 32 -11.19 1.33 4.88
CA LEU A 32 -10.37 2.38 4.28
C LEU A 32 -8.89 2.05 4.51
N MET A 33 -8.08 2.09 3.46
CA MET A 33 -6.62 1.97 3.58
C MET A 33 -5.97 3.29 3.16
N LEU A 34 -5.01 3.76 3.97
CA LEU A 34 -4.27 5.00 3.74
C LEU A 34 -2.78 4.70 3.67
N GLU A 35 -2.07 5.24 2.69
CA GLU A 35 -0.61 5.12 2.57
C GLU A 35 -0.03 6.49 2.26
N ARG A 36 1.18 6.76 2.76
CA ARG A 36 1.91 8.00 2.46
C ARG A 36 2.48 7.98 1.05
N GLY A 37 2.98 6.81 0.62
CA GLY A 37 3.58 6.60 -0.70
C GLY A 37 2.60 6.77 -1.87
N GLU A 38 3.18 6.86 -3.06
CA GLU A 38 2.44 6.87 -4.32
C GLU A 38 1.88 5.47 -4.65
N ASP A 39 0.87 5.41 -5.53
CA ASP A 39 0.40 4.14 -6.07
C ASP A 39 1.46 3.57 -7.03
N ILE A 40 2.04 2.43 -6.66
CA ILE A 40 3.07 1.73 -7.44
C ILE A 40 2.50 0.39 -7.91
N PRO A 41 2.08 0.29 -9.19
CA PRO A 41 1.54 -0.95 -9.73
C PRO A 41 2.57 -2.09 -9.70
N HIS A 42 2.16 -3.27 -9.24
CA HIS A 42 3.02 -4.46 -9.23
C HIS A 42 3.46 -4.80 -10.66
N GLY A 43 4.77 -4.85 -10.89
CA GLY A 43 5.36 -5.04 -12.22
C GLY A 43 5.83 -3.72 -12.82
N PRO A 44 5.01 -3.02 -13.63
CA PRO A 44 5.48 -1.85 -14.39
C PRO A 44 5.87 -0.67 -13.50
N GLY A 45 5.38 -0.59 -12.26
CA GLY A 45 5.76 0.44 -11.30
C GLY A 45 7.12 0.21 -10.63
N TYR A 46 7.74 -0.95 -10.81
CA TYR A 46 8.98 -1.33 -10.14
C TYR A 46 10.24 -0.77 -10.83
N VAL A 47 10.30 0.55 -10.94
CA VAL A 47 11.37 1.29 -11.63
C VAL A 47 12.76 1.07 -11.01
N LYS A 48 12.81 0.75 -9.71
CA LYS A 48 14.05 0.60 -8.93
C LYS A 48 14.36 -0.84 -8.52
N ALA A 49 13.45 -1.80 -8.71
CA ALA A 49 13.57 -3.13 -8.12
C ALA A 49 14.73 -3.95 -8.72
N ASN A 50 15.07 -3.71 -9.98
CA ASN A 50 16.17 -4.39 -10.67
C ASN A 50 17.42 -3.50 -10.84
N ARG A 51 17.48 -2.36 -10.13
CA ARG A 51 18.65 -1.48 -10.21
C ARG A 51 19.72 -1.95 -9.25
N GLU A 52 20.95 -1.94 -9.73
CA GLU A 52 22.11 -2.22 -8.91
C GLU A 52 22.46 -1.02 -8.02
N LEU A 53 23.12 -1.26 -6.89
CA LEU A 53 23.43 -0.22 -5.91
C LEU A 53 24.22 0.95 -6.53
N TRP A 54 25.12 0.67 -7.49
CA TRP A 54 25.91 1.71 -8.17
C TRP A 54 25.12 2.55 -9.18
N GLU A 55 23.92 2.13 -9.57
CA GLU A 55 23.02 2.87 -10.47
C GLU A 55 22.13 3.87 -9.70
N MET A 56 22.09 3.76 -8.37
CA MET A 56 21.33 4.65 -7.51
C MET A 56 22.15 5.91 -7.18
N PRO A 57 21.56 7.13 -7.29
CA PRO A 57 22.28 8.39 -7.02
C PRO A 57 22.95 8.48 -5.65
N HIS A 58 22.41 7.78 -4.65
CA HIS A 58 22.92 7.77 -3.28
C HIS A 58 23.33 6.38 -2.80
N ARG A 59 23.28 5.36 -3.67
CA ARG A 59 23.64 3.95 -3.38
C ARG A 59 22.97 3.31 -2.15
N GLY A 60 21.86 3.88 -1.67
CA GLY A 60 21.17 3.50 -0.44
C GLY A 60 21.04 4.69 0.49
#